data_AF-A0A953NUZ2-F1
#
_entry.id   AF-A0A953NUZ2-F1
#
_cell.length_a   1.000
_cell.length_b   1.000
_cell.length_c   1.000
_cell.angle_alpha   90.00
_cell.angle_beta   90.00
_cell.angle_gamma   90.00
#
_symmetry.space_group_name_H-M   'P 1'
#
loop_
_entity.id
_entity.type
_entity.pdbx_description
1 polymer ?
#
loop_
_entity_poly.entity_id
_entity_poly.type
_entity_poly.pdbx_seq_one_letter_code
_entity_poly.pdbx_strand_id
1 'polypeptide(L)'
;MAHVKITDKDGRVYEVSEISIDEVRQLLSSNGNGHGHLPRRAELPANSSKRHPNYHGLKAVLSDGAKRFFKILHDNPSGISADHLVEKLGFRTSNQIGGVTGGGIGKQAPKFHVKPDDLYTIVVTRDESGRRVIYKPGPEIEKVL
;
A
#
# COMPACT_ATOMS: atom_id res chain seq x y z
N MET A 1 -6.01 -6.97 -31.04
CA MET A 1 -6.34 -6.18 -29.82
C MET A 1 -7.79 -6.46 -29.50
N ALA A 2 -8.10 -7.05 -28.34
CA ALA A 2 -9.45 -7.51 -28.02
C ALA A 2 -10.17 -6.46 -27.15
N HIS A 3 -11.33 -6.00 -27.61
CA HIS A 3 -12.20 -5.07 -26.89
C HIS A 3 -13.35 -5.86 -26.26
N VAL A 4 -13.43 -5.87 -24.92
CA VAL A 4 -14.52 -6.59 -24.22
C VAL A 4 -15.50 -5.56 -23.69
N LYS A 5 -16.76 -5.71 -24.12
CA LYS A 5 -17.90 -4.91 -23.66
C LYS A 5 -18.68 -5.72 -22.64
N ILE A 6 -18.72 -5.24 -21.39
CA ILE A 6 -19.49 -5.89 -20.33
C ILE A 6 -20.77 -5.08 -20.15
N THR A 7 -21.91 -5.76 -20.29
CA THR A 7 -23.24 -5.16 -20.11
C THR A 7 -23.81 -5.64 -18.80
N ASP A 8 -24.13 -4.71 -17.90
CA ASP A 8 -24.77 -5.02 -16.62
C ASP A 8 -26.29 -5.22 -16.80
N LYS A 9 -26.94 -5.79 -15.78
CA LYS A 9 -28.37 -6.11 -15.72
C LYS A 9 -29.28 -4.89 -15.88
N ASP A 10 -28.76 -3.69 -15.60
CA ASP A 10 -29.43 -2.41 -15.84
C ASP A 10 -29.20 -1.86 -17.27
N GLY A 11 -28.65 -2.67 -18.18
CA GLY A 11 -28.42 -2.32 -19.58
C GLY A 11 -27.25 -1.36 -19.83
N ARG A 12 -26.45 -1.07 -18.81
CA ARG A 12 -25.29 -0.19 -18.91
C ARG A 12 -24.10 -0.96 -19.46
N VAL A 13 -23.56 -0.50 -20.58
CA VAL A 13 -22.42 -1.10 -21.27
C VAL A 13 -21.15 -0.36 -20.88
N TYR A 14 -20.22 -1.08 -20.25
CA TYR A 14 -18.90 -0.58 -19.91
C TYR A 14 -17.90 -1.14 -20.93
N GLU A 15 -17.21 -0.24 -21.62
CA GLU A 15 -16.15 -0.57 -22.56
C GLU A 15 -14.83 -0.50 -21.79
N VAL A 16 -14.34 -1.67 -21.36
CA VAL A 16 -13.11 -1.75 -20.59
C VAL A 16 -11.98 -2.17 -21.52
N SER A 17 -11.08 -1.24 -21.80
CA SER A 17 -9.83 -1.53 -22.50
C SER A 17 -8.80 -1.98 -21.47
N GLU A 18 -8.26 -3.19 -21.66
CA GLU A 18 -7.15 -3.79 -20.91
C GLU A 18 -7.48 -4.32 -19.50
N ILE A 19 -8.40 -5.29 -19.42
CA ILE A 19 -8.45 -6.22 -18.28
C ILE A 19 -7.51 -7.38 -18.57
N SER A 20 -6.56 -7.64 -17.66
CA SER A 20 -5.69 -8.82 -17.76
C SER A 20 -6.49 -10.08 -17.42
N ILE A 21 -6.12 -11.24 -18.00
CA ILE A 21 -6.85 -12.51 -17.80
C ILE A 21 -6.95 -12.90 -16.31
N ASP A 22 -6.02 -12.43 -15.47
CA ASP A 22 -6.06 -12.61 -14.01
C ASP A 22 -7.23 -11.87 -13.33
N GLU A 23 -7.64 -10.71 -13.84
CA GLU A 23 -8.78 -9.94 -13.33
C GLU A 23 -10.13 -10.58 -13.74
N VAL A 24 -10.21 -11.17 -14.94
CA VAL A 24 -11.40 -11.95 -15.36
C VAL A 24 -11.57 -13.19 -14.47
N ARG A 25 -10.47 -13.84 -14.09
CA ARG A 25 -10.50 -15.01 -13.20
C ARG A 25 -10.99 -14.64 -11.79
N GLN A 26 -10.65 -13.44 -11.31
CA GLN A 26 -11.13 -12.90 -10.04
C GLN A 26 -12.64 -12.60 -10.06
N LEU A 27 -13.17 -12.11 -11.20
CA LEU A 27 -14.61 -11.88 -11.37
C LEU A 27 -15.42 -13.17 -11.38
N LEU A 28 -14.88 -14.26 -11.93
CA LEU A 28 -15.57 -15.56 -11.99
C LEU A 28 -15.45 -16.39 -10.69
N SER A 29 -14.45 -16.14 -9.85
CA SER A 29 -14.27 -16.84 -8.56
C SER A 29 -15.12 -16.29 -7.41
N SER A 30 -15.94 -15.26 -7.64
CA SER A 30 -16.71 -14.59 -6.59
C SER A 30 -18.01 -15.31 -6.18
N ASN A 31 -18.30 -16.50 -6.72
CA ASN A 31 -19.53 -17.25 -6.43
C ASN A 31 -19.34 -18.59 -5.67
N GLY A 32 -18.16 -18.84 -5.09
CA GLY A 32 -17.89 -20.06 -4.32
C GLY A 32 -17.46 -19.75 -2.88
N ASN A 33 -18.31 -20.08 -1.91
CA ASN A 33 -18.01 -20.08 -0.47
C ASN A 33 -16.62 -20.66 -0.15
N GLY A 34 -15.85 -19.97 0.67
CA GLY A 34 -14.67 -20.54 1.31
C GLY A 34 -13.75 -19.50 1.94
N HIS A 35 -13.56 -19.60 3.24
CA HIS A 35 -12.79 -18.68 4.08
C HIS A 35 -11.39 -18.36 3.54
N GLY A 36 -11.12 -17.06 3.36
CA GLY A 36 -9.80 -16.52 3.04
C GLY A 36 -9.84 -15.01 3.10
N HIS A 37 -9.93 -14.45 4.32
CA HIS A 37 -9.87 -13.01 4.54
C HIS A 37 -8.50 -12.45 4.15
N LEU A 38 -8.34 -12.11 2.87
CA LEU A 38 -7.45 -11.02 2.48
C LEU A 38 -8.10 -9.70 2.92
N PRO A 39 -7.35 -8.74 3.47
CA PRO A 39 -7.94 -7.49 3.90
C PRO A 39 -8.50 -6.78 2.68
N ARG A 40 -9.83 -6.78 2.59
CA ARG A 40 -10.63 -5.89 1.75
C ARG A 40 -10.03 -4.49 1.89
N ARG A 41 -9.41 -4.00 0.82
CA ARG A 41 -9.03 -2.59 0.70
C ARG A 41 -10.32 -1.82 0.93
N ALA A 42 -10.46 -1.23 2.12
CA ALA A 42 -11.62 -0.45 2.45
C ALA A 42 -11.63 0.73 1.49
N GLU A 43 -12.50 0.69 0.50
CA GLU A 43 -12.86 1.86 -0.28
C GLU A 43 -13.46 2.85 0.72
N LEU A 44 -12.65 3.84 1.08
CA LEU A 44 -13.09 4.97 1.90
C LEU A 44 -14.26 5.65 1.17
N PRO A 45 -15.30 6.09 1.89
CA PRO A 45 -16.47 6.70 1.28
C PRO A 45 -16.05 7.91 0.47
N ALA A 46 -16.52 7.95 -0.78
CA ALA A 46 -16.38 9.06 -1.71
C ALA A 46 -17.18 10.28 -1.20
N ASN A 47 -16.69 10.92 -0.15
CA ASN A 47 -17.15 12.22 0.28
C ASN A 47 -16.04 12.92 1.09
N SER A 48 -15.14 13.58 0.38
CA SER A 48 -14.35 14.65 0.99
C SER A 48 -14.21 15.77 -0.02
N SER A 49 -14.82 16.91 0.32
CA SER A 49 -14.27 18.21 -0.06
C SER A 49 -12.75 18.15 0.04
N LYS A 50 -12.04 18.54 -1.02
CA LYS A 50 -10.57 18.44 -1.17
C LYS A 50 -9.86 19.03 0.05
N ARG A 51 -9.66 18.23 1.10
CA ARG A 51 -8.86 18.61 2.25
C ARG A 51 -7.42 18.39 1.85
N HIS A 52 -6.62 19.45 1.93
CA HIS A 52 -5.21 19.41 1.59
C HIS A 52 -4.48 18.43 2.53
N PRO A 53 -3.51 17.64 2.01
CA PRO A 53 -2.70 16.78 2.83
C PRO A 53 -1.99 17.55 3.95
N ASN A 54 -2.06 17.04 5.19
CA ASN A 54 -1.46 17.66 6.37
C ASN A 54 -0.26 16.84 6.87
N TYR A 55 0.89 16.98 6.20
CA TYR A 55 2.12 16.26 6.56
C TYR A 55 2.67 16.68 7.93
N HIS A 56 2.52 17.95 8.33
CA HIS A 56 2.99 18.43 9.63
C HIS A 56 2.23 17.75 10.77
N GLY A 57 0.89 17.68 10.66
CA GLY A 57 0.05 16.98 11.61
C GLY A 57 0.35 15.48 11.66
N LEU A 58 0.58 14.86 10.50
CA LEU A 58 0.99 13.47 10.42
C LEU A 58 2.32 13.24 11.15
N LYS A 59 3.35 14.03 10.84
CA LYS A 59 4.69 13.95 11.46
C LYS A 59 4.63 14.06 12.98
N ALA A 60 3.75 14.91 13.51
CA ALA A 60 3.58 15.10 14.96
C ALA A 60 3.06 13.84 15.66
N VAL A 61 2.23 13.02 15.01
CA VAL A 61 1.63 11.81 15.61
C VAL A 61 2.35 10.51 15.26
N LEU A 62 3.33 10.55 14.36
CA LEU A 62 4.14 9.38 14.04
C LEU A 62 4.97 8.94 15.25
N SER A 63 5.04 7.64 15.47
CA SER A 63 5.95 7.05 16.45
C SER A 63 7.41 7.24 16.05
N ASP A 64 8.33 7.16 17.01
CA ASP A 64 9.76 7.24 16.71
C ASP A 64 10.25 6.09 15.82
N GLY A 65 9.57 4.94 15.86
CA GLY A 65 9.80 3.85 14.92
C GLY A 65 9.43 4.23 13.48
N ALA A 66 8.29 4.90 13.28
CA ALA A 66 7.87 5.36 11.96
C ALA A 66 8.76 6.49 11.42
N LYS A 67 9.17 7.44 12.28
CA LYS A 67 10.11 8.51 11.91
C LYS A 67 11.47 7.93 11.49
N ARG A 68 12.01 6.97 12.25
CA ARG A 68 13.24 6.25 11.89
C ARG A 68 13.09 5.45 10.60
N PHE A 69 11.94 4.80 10.40
CA PHE A 69 11.62 4.10 9.15
C PHE A 69 11.72 5.06 7.96
N PHE A 70 11.07 6.22 8.01
CA PHE A 70 11.16 7.20 6.92
C PHE A 70 12.57 7.74 6.71
N LYS A 71 13.31 8.03 7.79
CA LYS A 71 14.71 8.44 7.70
C LYS A 71 15.56 7.39 6.98
N ILE A 72 15.40 6.11 7.31
CA ILE A 72 16.14 5.03 6.66
C ILE A 72 15.77 4.93 5.17
N LEU A 73 14.50 5.05 4.81
CA LEU A 73 14.09 5.02 3.40
C LEU A 73 14.62 6.21 2.61
N HIS A 74 14.60 7.41 3.21
CA HIS A 74 15.19 8.61 2.62
C HIS A 74 16.69 8.41 2.36
N ASP A 75 17.41 7.86 3.33
CA ASP A 75 18.86 7.61 3.22
C ASP A 75 19.17 6.41 2.28
N ASN A 76 18.16 5.68 1.77
CA ASN A 76 18.30 4.53 0.87
C ASN A 76 17.36 4.65 -0.35
N PRO A 77 17.63 5.58 -1.29
CA PRO A 77 16.72 5.89 -2.40
C PRO A 77 16.50 4.74 -3.39
N SER A 78 17.46 3.82 -3.53
CA SER A 78 17.30 2.59 -4.32
C SER A 78 16.32 1.58 -3.70
N GLY A 79 15.95 1.79 -2.44
CA GLY A 79 15.20 0.87 -1.59
C GLY A 79 16.09 0.00 -0.72
N ILE A 80 15.46 -0.60 0.29
CA ILE A 80 16.07 -1.47 1.28
C ILE A 80 15.21 -2.72 1.49
N SER A 81 15.84 -3.89 1.58
CA SER A 81 15.11 -5.14 1.89
C SER A 81 14.57 -5.14 3.31
N ALA A 82 13.48 -5.85 3.56
CA ALA A 82 12.91 -6.04 4.89
C ALA A 82 13.95 -6.52 5.91
N ASP A 83 14.83 -7.46 5.56
CA ASP A 83 15.82 -8.03 6.50
C ASP A 83 16.81 -6.97 7.00
N HIS A 84 17.48 -6.26 6.08
CA HIS A 84 18.34 -5.13 6.44
C HIS A 84 17.60 -3.98 7.15
N LEU A 85 16.31 -3.79 6.84
CA LEU A 85 15.49 -2.77 7.48
C LEU A 85 15.16 -3.12 8.94
N VAL A 86 14.93 -4.41 9.24
CA VAL A 86 14.76 -4.91 10.62
C VAL A 86 16.00 -4.57 11.44
N GLU A 87 17.19 -4.86 10.91
CA GLU A 87 18.46 -4.59 11.59
C GLU A 87 18.65 -3.11 11.88
N LYS A 88 18.45 -2.23 10.88
CA LYS A 88 18.59 -0.78 11.05
C LYS A 88 17.57 -0.17 12.02
N LEU A 89 16.37 -0.76 12.10
CA LEU A 89 15.35 -0.34 13.06
C LEU A 89 15.55 -0.91 14.46
N GLY A 90 16.51 -1.83 14.65
CA GLY A 90 16.71 -2.54 15.91
C GLY A 90 15.55 -3.48 16.25
N PHE A 91 14.84 -3.97 15.25
CA PHE A 91 13.75 -4.92 15.43
C PHE A 91 14.29 -6.35 15.53
N ARG A 92 13.54 -7.21 16.21
CA ARG A 92 13.87 -8.63 16.35
C ARG A 92 13.28 -9.46 15.20
N THR A 93 12.15 -9.02 14.65
CA THR A 93 11.44 -9.75 13.59
C THR A 93 10.85 -8.80 12.55
N SER A 94 10.72 -9.28 11.31
CA SER A 94 10.11 -8.54 10.19
C SER A 94 8.64 -8.20 10.41
N ASN A 95 7.92 -8.96 11.24
CA ASN A 95 6.54 -8.66 11.63
C ASN A 95 6.38 -7.28 12.29
N GLN A 96 7.42 -6.80 12.98
CA GLN A 96 7.41 -5.47 13.61
C GLN A 96 7.38 -4.35 12.57
N ILE A 97 7.94 -4.57 11.37
CA ILE A 97 7.82 -3.64 10.25
C ILE A 97 6.35 -3.50 9.84
N GLY A 98 5.59 -4.59 9.82
CA GLY A 98 4.14 -4.57 9.57
C GLY A 98 3.36 -3.73 10.59
N GLY A 99 3.79 -3.76 11.86
CA GLY A 99 3.22 -2.91 12.91
C GLY A 99 3.47 -1.42 12.67
N VAL A 100 4.67 -1.05 12.22
CA VAL A 100 5.02 0.34 11.90
C VAL A 100 4.31 0.82 10.64
N THR A 101 4.33 0.01 9.59
CA THR A 101 3.76 0.34 8.28
C THR A 101 2.23 0.27 8.30
N GLY A 102 1.64 -0.92 8.38
CA GLY A 102 0.19 -1.11 8.35
C GLY A 102 -0.52 -0.58 9.61
N GLY A 103 0.02 -0.89 10.79
CA GLY A 103 -0.59 -0.51 12.07
C GLY A 103 -0.41 0.96 12.44
N GLY A 104 0.76 1.53 12.16
CA GLY A 104 1.11 2.92 12.43
C GLY A 104 0.78 3.83 11.26
N ILE A 105 1.65 3.85 10.25
CA ILE A 105 1.59 4.80 9.12
C ILE A 105 0.27 4.65 8.35
N GLY A 106 -0.11 3.43 7.99
CA GLY A 106 -1.29 3.12 7.18
C GLY A 106 -2.62 3.51 7.84
N LYS A 107 -2.68 3.50 9.18
CA LYS A 107 -3.85 3.97 9.93
C LYS A 107 -3.85 5.47 10.17
N GLN A 108 -2.68 6.10 10.33
CA GLN A 108 -2.60 7.53 10.61
C GLN A 108 -2.66 8.38 9.34
N ALA A 109 -1.92 8.03 8.29
CA ALA A 109 -1.81 8.85 7.07
C ALA A 109 -3.17 9.26 6.46
N PRO A 110 -4.16 8.35 6.31
CA PRO A 110 -5.47 8.73 5.76
C PRO A 110 -6.23 9.74 6.63
N LYS A 111 -6.02 9.77 7.95
CA LYS A 111 -6.65 10.76 8.86
C LYS A 111 -6.14 12.18 8.61
N PHE A 112 -4.95 12.30 8.03
CA PHE A 112 -4.32 13.57 7.65
C PHE A 112 -4.39 13.82 6.13
N HIS A 113 -5.23 13.07 5.41
CA HIS A 113 -5.39 13.17 3.96
C HIS A 113 -4.09 12.92 3.17
N VAL A 114 -3.18 12.12 3.73
CA VAL A 114 -1.94 11.66 3.07
C VAL A 114 -2.11 10.20 2.66
N LYS A 115 -1.74 9.82 1.43
CA LYS A 115 -1.75 8.41 1.05
C LYS A 115 -0.44 7.76 1.51
N PRO A 116 -0.47 6.54 2.08
CA PRO A 116 0.76 5.83 2.43
C PRO A 116 1.74 5.70 1.25
N ASP A 117 1.20 5.50 0.04
CA ASP A 117 1.99 5.36 -1.19
C ASP A 117 2.79 6.63 -1.54
N ASP A 118 2.33 7.80 -1.10
CA ASP A 118 3.06 9.07 -1.27
C ASP A 118 4.31 9.10 -0.37
N LEU A 119 4.35 8.30 0.70
CA LEU A 119 5.42 8.28 1.70
C LEU A 119 6.39 7.11 1.52
N TYR A 120 5.91 5.94 1.09
CA TYR A 120 6.74 4.77 0.82
C TYR A 120 6.03 3.79 -0.13
N THR A 121 6.82 2.98 -0.82
CA THR A 121 6.31 1.89 -1.69
C THR A 121 6.90 0.56 -1.25
N ILE A 122 6.10 -0.50 -1.34
CA ILE A 122 6.54 -1.87 -1.08
C ILE A 122 6.62 -2.61 -2.42
N VAL A 123 7.80 -3.12 -2.75
CA VAL A 123 8.03 -3.99 -3.90
C VAL A 123 8.22 -5.41 -3.37
N VAL A 124 7.35 -6.33 -3.80
CA VAL A 124 7.46 -7.75 -3.45
C VAL A 124 7.93 -8.50 -4.68
N THR A 125 9.11 -9.09 -4.60
CA THR A 125 9.64 -9.99 -5.62
C THR A 125 9.58 -11.43 -5.12
N ARG A 126 9.24 -12.36 -6.00
CA ARG A 126 9.26 -13.79 -5.70
C ARG A 126 10.21 -14.44 -6.69
N ASP A 127 11.28 -15.05 -6.18
CA ASP A 127 12.26 -15.80 -6.96
C ASP A 127 12.34 -17.25 -6.43
N GLU A 128 13.20 -18.07 -7.03
CA GLU A 128 13.43 -19.47 -6.60
C GLU A 128 13.93 -19.57 -5.14
N SER A 129 14.52 -18.49 -4.61
CA SER A 129 15.02 -18.40 -3.23
C SER A 129 13.96 -17.92 -2.24
N GLY A 130 12.76 -17.56 -2.71
CA GLY A 130 11.61 -17.24 -1.90
C GLY A 130 11.04 -15.84 -2.13
N ARG A 131 10.33 -15.32 -1.11
CA ARG A 131 9.69 -14.01 -1.15
C ARG A 131 10.65 -12.96 -0.58
N ARG A 132 10.99 -11.95 -1.38
CA ARG A 132 11.73 -10.76 -0.97
C ARG A 132 10.81 -9.55 -0.96
N VAL A 133 10.96 -8.72 0.08
CA VAL A 133 10.19 -7.47 0.25
C VAL A 133 11.18 -6.33 0.33
N ILE A 134 11.01 -5.34 -0.54
CA ILE A 134 11.86 -4.14 -0.63
C ILE A 134 10.97 -2.93 -0.35
N TYR A 135 11.42 -2.07 0.55
CA TYR A 135 10.79 -0.79 0.85
C TYR A 135 11.54 0.33 0.14
N LYS A 136 10.81 1.21 -0.54
CA LYS A 136 11.36 2.37 -1.25
C LYS A 136 10.74 3.65 -0.71
N PRO A 137 11.47 4.78 -0.73
CA PRO A 137 10.87 6.06 -0.40
C PRO A 137 9.77 6.42 -1.42
N GLY A 138 8.69 7.00 -0.91
CA GLY A 138 7.66 7.61 -1.75
C GLY A 138 8.07 9.02 -2.18
N PRO A 139 7.37 9.59 -3.16
CA PRO A 139 7.69 10.90 -3.74
C PRO A 139 7.62 12.07 -2.74
N GLU A 140 6.90 11.90 -1.63
CA GLU A 140 6.66 12.95 -0.64
C GLU A 140 7.25 12.64 0.73
N ILE A 141 8.16 11.67 0.81
CA ILE A 141 8.78 11.25 2.07
C ILE A 141 9.45 12.41 2.81
N GLU A 142 10.03 13.38 2.10
CA GLU A 142 10.69 14.55 2.69
C GLU A 142 9.74 15.42 3.52
N LYS A 143 8.44 15.39 3.23
CA LYS A 143 7.45 16.21 3.95
C LYS A 143 7.17 15.70 5.36
N VAL A 144 7.61 14.48 5.69
CA VAL A 144 7.38 13.83 7.00
C VAL A 144 8.67 13.53 7.78
N LEU A 145 9.83 13.95 7.28
CA LEU A 145 11.13 13.89 7.96
C LEU A 145 11.28 15.03 8.97
#